data_AF-A0AAE3LGB4-F1
#
_entry.id   AF-A0AAE3LGB4-F1
#
_cell.length_a   1.000
_cell.length_b   1.000
_cell.length_c   1.000
_cell.angle_alpha   90.00
_cell.angle_beta   90.00
_cell.angle_gamma   90.00
#
_symmetry.space_group_name_H-M   'P 1'
#
loop_
_entity.id
_entity.type
_entity.pdbx_description
1 polymer ?
#
loop_
_entity_poly.entity_id
_entity_poly.type
_entity_poly.pdbx_seq_one_letter_code
_entity_poly.pdbx_strand_id
1 'polypeptide(L)'
;MTADDLKRRFWEWLAAVHSDARVAALLRALSIVGIYGGITAFVLGVNPILTPHVLEAVKYSGNTVGLIGMIGLLVHVASLGYYLATKPKHLENGLIRY
;
A
#
# COMPACT_ATOMS: atom_id res chain seq x y z
N MET A 1 10.43 -10.56 32.65
CA MET A 1 9.77 -10.59 31.33
C MET A 1 10.84 -10.29 30.29
N THR A 2 11.25 -11.28 29.50
CA THR A 2 12.38 -11.16 28.55
C THR A 2 11.90 -10.64 27.20
N ALA A 3 12.79 -10.01 26.42
CA ALA A 3 12.45 -9.42 25.12
C ALA A 3 11.86 -10.46 24.13
N ASP A 4 12.31 -11.70 24.22
CA ASP A 4 11.83 -12.81 23.38
C ASP A 4 10.38 -13.19 23.66
N ASP A 5 9.93 -13.08 24.91
CA ASP A 5 8.55 -13.36 25.30
C ASP A 5 7.57 -12.28 24.79
N LEU A 6 8.02 -11.02 24.79
CA LEU A 6 7.27 -9.90 24.22
C LEU A 6 7.14 -10.03 22.71
N LYS A 7 8.25 -10.38 22.04
CA LYS A 7 8.29 -10.63 20.60
C LYS A 7 7.35 -11.77 20.22
N ARG A 8 7.40 -12.89 20.94
CA ARG A 8 6.53 -14.05 20.70
C ARG A 8 5.04 -13.70 20.85
N ARG A 9 4.66 -13.03 21.95
CA ARG A 9 3.26 -12.58 22.14
C ARG A 9 2.79 -11.60 21.08
N PHE A 10 3.67 -10.70 20.62
CA PHE A 10 3.35 -9.78 19.54
C PHE A 10 3.09 -10.52 18.22
N TRP A 11 3.91 -11.53 17.90
CA TRP A 11 3.71 -12.39 16.72
C TRP A 11 2.44 -13.23 16.82
N GLU A 12 2.15 -13.82 17.98
CA GLU A 12 0.92 -14.58 18.21
C GLU A 12 -0.32 -13.69 18.08
N TRP A 13 -0.26 -12.46 18.61
CA TRP A 13 -1.33 -11.49 18.47
C TRP A 13 -1.50 -11.04 17.00
N LEU A 14 -0.42 -10.74 16.29
CA LEU A 14 -0.44 -10.43 14.86
C LEU A 14 -1.03 -11.58 14.02
N ALA A 15 -0.67 -12.82 14.35
CA ALA A 15 -1.19 -14.02 13.70
C ALA A 15 -2.68 -14.22 13.99
N ALA A 16 -3.12 -13.98 15.23
CA ALA A 16 -4.53 -14.04 15.61
C ALA A 16 -5.36 -12.92 14.97
N VAL A 17 -4.81 -11.72 14.83
CA VAL A 17 -5.46 -10.61 14.11
C VAL A 17 -5.56 -10.92 12.60
N HIS A 18 -4.56 -11.59 12.02
CA HIS A 18 -4.60 -12.03 10.61
C HIS A 18 -5.46 -13.27 10.35
N SER A 19 -5.78 -14.08 11.39
CA SER A 19 -6.63 -15.26 11.22
C SER A 19 -8.11 -14.91 11.08
N ASP A 20 -8.51 -13.68 11.43
CA ASP A 20 -9.84 -13.16 11.13
C ASP A 20 -9.95 -12.80 9.64
N ALA A 21 -10.81 -13.53 8.93
CA ALA A 21 -11.08 -13.32 7.51
C ALA A 21 -11.50 -11.88 7.17
N ARG A 22 -12.12 -11.16 8.13
CA ARG A 22 -12.50 -9.75 7.96
C ARG A 22 -11.29 -8.83 7.93
N VAL A 23 -10.31 -9.09 8.80
CA VAL A 23 -9.07 -8.32 8.87
C VAL A 23 -8.25 -8.57 7.60
N ALA A 24 -8.07 -9.83 7.20
CA ALA A 24 -7.41 -10.17 5.95
C ALA A 24 -8.09 -9.51 4.72
N ALA A 25 -9.43 -9.52 4.68
CA ALA A 25 -10.19 -8.85 3.63
C ALA A 25 -10.00 -7.31 3.66
N LEU A 26 -10.00 -6.71 4.85
CA LEU A 26 -9.80 -5.27 5.03
C LEU A 26 -8.38 -4.83 4.61
N LEU A 27 -7.34 -5.54 5.06
CA LEU A 27 -5.96 -5.26 4.65
C LEU A 27 -5.77 -5.39 3.14
N ARG A 28 -6.48 -6.34 2.52
CA ARG A 28 -6.45 -6.49 1.07
C ARG A 28 -7.24 -5.42 0.34
N ALA A 29 -8.33 -4.92 0.90
CA ALA A 29 -9.02 -3.74 0.38
C ALA A 29 -8.12 -2.49 0.49
N LEU A 30 -7.45 -2.32 1.63
CA LEU A 30 -6.48 -1.25 1.86
C LEU A 30 -5.29 -1.34 0.91
N SER A 31 -4.81 -2.53 0.58
CA SER A 31 -3.73 -2.68 -0.39
C SER A 31 -4.17 -2.32 -1.81
N ILE A 32 -5.40 -2.63 -2.21
CA ILE A 32 -5.95 -2.14 -3.49
C ILE A 32 -5.99 -0.60 -3.50
N VAL A 33 -6.46 0.02 -2.41
CA VAL A 33 -6.46 1.48 -2.27
C VAL A 33 -5.03 2.04 -2.32
N GLY A 34 -4.07 1.39 -1.67
CA GLY A 34 -2.66 1.78 -1.69
C GLY A 34 -2.01 1.65 -3.07
N ILE A 35 -2.39 0.64 -3.86
CA ILE A 35 -1.95 0.50 -5.25
C ILE A 35 -2.43 1.71 -6.07
N TYR A 36 -3.73 2.01 -6.10
CA TYR A 36 -4.27 3.09 -6.92
C TYR A 36 -3.93 4.49 -6.39
N GLY A 37 -4.03 4.68 -5.07
CA GLY A 37 -3.69 5.94 -4.42
C GLY A 37 -2.20 6.24 -4.52
N GLY A 38 -1.35 5.23 -4.32
CA GLY A 38 0.10 5.38 -4.40
C GLY A 38 0.59 5.76 -5.80
N ILE A 39 0.08 5.09 -6.85
CA ILE A 39 0.47 5.45 -8.22
C ILE A 39 -0.06 6.83 -8.62
N THR A 40 -1.26 7.20 -8.16
CA THR A 40 -1.83 8.54 -8.41
C THR A 40 -0.97 9.61 -7.75
N ALA A 41 -0.60 9.43 -6.47
CA ALA A 41 0.27 10.35 -5.76
C ALA A 41 1.66 10.46 -6.42
N PHE A 42 2.24 9.34 -6.87
CA PHE A 42 3.48 9.34 -7.64
C PHE A 42 3.38 10.17 -8.92
N VAL A 43 2.35 9.92 -9.74
CA VAL A 43 2.11 10.65 -10.99
C VAL A 43 1.95 12.15 -10.73
N LEU A 44 1.22 12.55 -9.69
CA LEU A 44 1.08 13.96 -9.32
C LEU A 44 2.42 14.60 -8.90
N GLY A 45 3.29 13.82 -8.26
CA GLY A 45 4.59 14.28 -7.76
C GLY A 45 5.66 14.44 -8.85
N VAL A 46 5.62 13.63 -9.91
CA VAL A 46 6.66 13.60 -10.95
C VAL A 46 6.22 14.19 -12.28
N ASN A 47 4.91 14.37 -12.52
CA ASN A 47 4.42 14.86 -13.80
C ASN A 47 4.58 16.38 -13.91
N PRO A 48 5.46 16.89 -14.79
CA PRO A 48 5.75 18.31 -14.91
C PRO A 48 4.56 19.16 -15.38
N ILE A 49 3.49 18.54 -15.91
CA ILE A 49 2.25 19.21 -16.30
C ILE A 49 1.30 19.33 -15.09
N LEU A 50 1.19 18.28 -14.27
CA LEU A 50 0.24 18.25 -13.14
C LEU A 50 0.83 18.89 -11.88
N THR A 51 2.13 18.74 -11.64
CA THR A 51 2.83 19.26 -10.47
C THR A 51 2.63 20.77 -10.26
N PRO A 52 2.70 21.65 -11.29
CA PRO A 52 2.43 23.08 -11.13
C PRO A 52 0.99 23.38 -10.68
N HIS A 53 0.00 22.68 -11.25
CA HIS A 53 -1.41 22.85 -10.88
C HIS A 53 -1.68 22.38 -9.45
N VAL A 54 -1.04 21.29 -9.04
CA VAL A 54 -1.10 20.82 -7.65
C VAL A 54 -0.44 21.84 -6.73
N LEU A 55 0.79 22.30 -7.05
CA LEU A 55 1.50 23.32 -6.26
C LEU A 55 0.66 24.58 -6.02
N GLU A 56 -0.01 25.07 -7.06
CA GLU A 56 -0.90 26.23 -6.98
C GLU A 56 -2.13 25.95 -6.10
N ALA A 57 -2.74 24.77 -6.23
CA ALA A 57 -3.95 24.40 -5.49
C ALA A 57 -3.72 24.13 -4.00
N VAL A 58 -2.60 23.50 -3.63
CA VAL A 58 -2.30 23.11 -2.24
C VAL A 58 -1.29 24.03 -1.53
N LYS A 59 -0.74 25.04 -2.21
CA LYS A 59 0.28 25.97 -1.67
C LYS A 59 1.49 25.26 -1.04
N TYR A 60 1.79 24.05 -1.49
CA TYR A 60 2.96 23.30 -1.02
C TYR A 60 4.22 23.75 -1.75
N SER A 61 5.38 23.43 -1.16
CA SER A 61 6.65 23.60 -1.85
C SER A 61 6.86 22.51 -2.90
N GLY A 62 7.62 22.79 -3.96
CA GLY A 62 8.02 21.80 -4.98
C GLY A 62 8.64 20.54 -4.36
N ASN A 63 9.46 20.72 -3.32
CA ASN A 63 10.08 19.63 -2.58
C ASN A 63 9.04 18.74 -1.87
N THR A 64 8.00 19.33 -1.27
CA THR A 64 6.92 18.59 -0.60
C THR A 64 6.13 17.74 -1.59
N VAL A 65 5.85 18.26 -2.79
CA VAL A 65 5.11 17.52 -3.83
C VAL A 65 5.94 16.35 -4.37
N GLY A 66 7.25 16.53 -4.55
CA GLY A 66 8.18 15.44 -4.90
C GLY A 66 8.23 14.34 -3.82
N LEU A 67 8.25 14.71 -2.55
CA LEU A 67 8.19 13.76 -1.42
C LEU A 67 6.87 12.98 -1.39
N ILE A 68 5.73 13.65 -1.62
CA ILE A 68 4.42 12.98 -1.75
C ILE A 68 4.45 11.97 -2.89
N GLY A 69 5.08 12.32 -4.01
CA GLY A 69 5.25 11.39 -5.13
C GLY A 69 6.06 10.16 -4.75
N MET A 70 7.22 10.36 -4.13
CA MET A 70 8.10 9.28 -3.66
C MET A 70 7.42 8.36 -2.64
N ILE A 71 6.71 8.93 -1.66
CA ILE A 71 5.93 8.17 -0.68
C ILE A 71 4.81 7.40 -1.38
N GLY A 72 4.13 8.03 -2.34
CA GLY A 72 3.12 7.38 -3.17
C GLY A 72 3.65 6.13 -3.87
N LEU A 73 4.84 6.22 -4.47
CA LEU A 73 5.49 5.07 -5.11
C LEU A 73 5.81 3.95 -4.12
N LEU A 74 6.36 4.29 -2.95
CA LEU A 74 6.65 3.31 -1.90
C LEU A 74 5.39 2.59 -1.42
N VAL A 75 4.30 3.35 -1.19
CA VAL A 75 3.00 2.80 -0.80
C VAL A 75 2.45 1.89 -1.89
N HIS A 76 2.57 2.28 -3.17
CA HIS A 76 2.15 1.45 -4.29
C HIS A 76 2.88 0.11 -4.31
N VAL A 77 4.22 0.14 -4.25
CA VAL A 77 5.06 -1.07 -4.32
C VAL A 77 4.81 -1.99 -3.12
N ALA A 78 4.74 -1.43 -1.91
CA ALA A 78 4.46 -2.20 -0.70
C ALA A 78 3.06 -2.84 -0.75
N SER A 79 2.06 -2.08 -1.21
CA SER A 79 0.69 -2.56 -1.33
C SER A 79 0.55 -3.63 -2.41
N LEU A 80 1.27 -3.49 -3.53
CA LEU A 80 1.32 -4.49 -4.59
C LEU A 80 1.95 -5.78 -4.09
N GLY A 81 3.08 -5.69 -3.38
CA GLY A 81 3.72 -6.85 -2.74
C GLY A 81 2.79 -7.57 -1.78
N TYR A 82 2.09 -6.82 -0.91
CA TYR A 82 1.11 -7.40 0.01
C TYR A 82 -0.07 -8.05 -0.73
N TYR A 83 -0.64 -7.37 -1.73
CA TYR A 83 -1.76 -7.90 -2.51
C TYR A 83 -1.40 -9.21 -3.22
N LEU A 84 -0.21 -9.29 -3.82
CA LEU A 84 0.26 -10.49 -4.50
C LEU A 84 0.54 -11.62 -3.51
N ALA A 85 1.19 -11.33 -2.38
CA ALA A 85 1.46 -12.33 -1.33
C ALA A 85 0.19 -12.90 -0.68
N THR A 86 -0.89 -12.12 -0.64
CA THR A 86 -2.18 -12.49 -0.02
C THR A 86 -3.26 -12.85 -1.04
N LYS A 87 -2.93 -12.90 -2.34
CA LYS A 87 -3.89 -13.26 -3.38
C LYS A 87 -4.26 -14.75 -3.23
N PRO A 88 -5.54 -15.09 -3.10
CA PRO A 88 -6.00 -16.46 -2.99
C PRO A 88 -5.85 -17.17 -4.34
N LYS A 89 -5.10 -18.27 -4.35
CA LYS A 89 -4.70 -19.08 -5.52
C LYS A 89 -5.83 -19.44 -6.49
N HIS A 90 -7.08 -19.50 -6.03
CA HIS A 90 -8.23 -19.78 -6.89
C HIS A 90 -8.51 -18.73 -7.99
N LEU A 91 -7.93 -17.53 -7.92
CA LEU A 91 -8.03 -16.51 -8.98
C LEU A 91 -6.96 -16.66 -10.08
N GLU A 92 -5.99 -17.57 -9.94
CA GLU A 92 -5.00 -17.85 -10.99
C GLU A 92 -5.61 -18.72 -12.10
N ASN A 93 -6.55 -19.62 -11.77
CA ASN A 93 -7.17 -20.54 -12.73
C ASN A 93 -8.17 -19.87 -13.69
N GLY A 94 -8.54 -18.61 -13.47
CA GLY A 94 -9.49 -17.87 -14.31
C GLY A 94 -8.86 -16.95 -15.36
N LEU A 95 -7.56 -16.65 -15.25
CA LEU A 95 -6.87 -15.72 -16.16
C LEU A 95 -5.95 -16.40 -17.19
N ILE A 96 -5.67 -17.70 -17.05
CA ILE A 96 -4.83 -18.48 -17.99
C ILE A 96 -5.72 -19.37 -18.88
N ARG A 97 -6.85 -18.84 -19.35
CA ARG A 97 -7.63 -19.40 -20.47
C ARG A 97 -7.96 -18.25 -21.42
N TYR A 98 -6.95 -17.86 -22.19
CA TYR A 98 -7.12 -17.27 -23.51
C TYR A 98 -6.36 -18.16 -24.49
#